data_AF-A0A7W0UBK1-F1
#
_entry.id   AF-A0A7W0UBK1-F1
#
_cell.length_a   1.000
_cell.length_b   1.000
_cell.length_c   1.000
_cell.angle_alpha   90.00
_cell.angle_beta   90.00
_cell.angle_gamma   90.00
#
_symmetry.space_group_name_H-M   'P 1'
#
loop_
_entity.id
_entity.type
_entity.pdbx_description
1 polymer ?
#
loop_
_entity_poly.entity_id
_entity_poly.type
_entity_poly.pdbx_seq_one_letter_code
_entity_poly.pdbx_strand_id
1 'polypeptide(L)'
;MTILRNGTYFGECIVDCNEEIAVTSEKVTYSLTSNVSDPDHPDVHADGAVAASEWHGLVGKIDWEALRSLPGAIGQPDMADAGGEFVEVSDGAATRRVDLRLGATVPEVAPLLEALRELRARLAAQNRR
;
A
#
# COMPACT_ATOMS: atom_id res chain seq x y z
N MET A 1 16.77 3.60 6.26
CA MET A 1 16.45 3.52 4.83
C MET A 1 14.95 3.73 4.72
N THR A 2 14.52 4.65 3.87
CA THR A 2 13.09 4.96 3.75
C THR A 2 12.38 3.90 2.92
N ILE A 3 11.23 3.44 3.39
CA ILE A 3 10.36 2.48 2.72
C ILE A 3 8.93 3.02 2.78
N LEU A 4 8.25 3.03 1.64
CA LEU A 4 6.85 3.39 1.54
C LEU A 4 6.05 2.17 1.15
N ARG A 5 4.94 1.90 1.85
CA ARG A 5 4.05 0.79 1.52
C ARG A 5 2.61 1.27 1.46
N ASN A 6 1.87 0.69 0.53
CA ASN A 6 0.43 0.82 0.45
C ASN A 6 -0.13 -0.51 0.00
N GLY A 7 -1.27 -0.89 0.55
CA GLY A 7 -1.91 -2.13 0.19
C GLY A 7 -3.34 -2.20 0.65
N THR A 8 -4.06 -3.17 0.11
CA THR A 8 -5.42 -3.52 0.48
C THR A 8 -5.48 -4.96 0.94
N TYR A 9 -6.38 -5.24 1.87
CA TYR A 9 -6.57 -6.58 2.42
C TYR A 9 -8.05 -6.86 2.65
N PHE A 10 -8.43 -8.12 2.47
CA PHE A 10 -9.79 -8.61 2.66
C PHE A 10 -9.74 -9.89 3.52
N GLY A 11 -10.24 -9.83 4.76
CA GLY A 11 -10.08 -10.91 5.74
C GLY A 11 -10.81 -12.21 5.37
N GLU A 12 -12.04 -12.10 4.85
CA GLU A 12 -12.89 -13.25 4.47
C GLU A 12 -12.68 -13.71 3.02
N CYS A 13 -11.70 -13.13 2.31
CA CYS A 13 -11.40 -13.48 0.94
C CYS A 13 -10.64 -14.82 0.84
N ILE A 14 -10.78 -15.52 -0.30
CA ILE A 14 -10.06 -16.78 -0.59
C ILE A 14 -8.88 -16.53 -1.52
N VAL A 15 -9.11 -15.93 -2.69
CA VAL A 15 -8.09 -15.68 -3.74
C VAL A 15 -7.91 -14.19 -4.04
N ASP A 16 -6.70 -13.77 -4.41
CA ASP A 16 -6.36 -12.38 -4.75
C ASP A 16 -6.74 -11.35 -3.65
N CYS A 17 -6.48 -11.71 -2.40
CA CYS A 17 -7.01 -11.04 -1.21
C CYS A 17 -6.16 -9.89 -0.69
N ASN A 18 -4.84 -10.01 -0.81
CA ASN A 18 -3.92 -9.04 -0.24
C ASN A 18 -3.08 -8.46 -1.36
N GLU A 19 -3.28 -7.19 -1.65
CA GLU A 19 -2.50 -6.48 -2.64
C GLU A 19 -1.60 -5.47 -1.94
N GLU A 20 -0.31 -5.47 -2.26
CA GLU A 20 0.65 -4.56 -1.64
C GLU A 20 1.68 -4.07 -2.66
N ILE A 21 2.09 -2.82 -2.49
CA ILE A 21 3.34 -2.29 -3.02
C ILE A 21 4.30 -1.91 -1.90
N ALA A 22 5.59 -2.12 -2.13
CA ALA A 22 6.66 -1.56 -1.31
C ALA A 22 7.68 -0.85 -2.20
N VAL A 23 8.03 0.38 -1.84
CA VAL A 23 8.89 1.26 -2.65
C VAL A 23 10.07 1.73 -1.80
N THR A 24 11.27 1.60 -2.34
CA THR A 24 12.51 2.17 -1.79
C THR A 24 13.15 3.09 -2.83
N SER A 25 14.33 3.65 -2.55
CA SER A 25 15.10 4.40 -3.56
C SER A 25 15.62 3.53 -4.72
N GLU A 26 15.61 2.21 -4.58
CA GLU A 26 16.27 1.28 -5.50
C GLU A 26 15.26 0.47 -6.31
N LYS A 27 14.15 0.08 -5.70
CA LYS A 27 13.19 -0.81 -6.32
C LYS A 27 11.76 -0.53 -5.86
N VAL A 28 10.83 -1.05 -6.65
CA VAL A 28 9.43 -1.22 -6.29
C VAL A 28 9.08 -2.70 -6.38
N THR A 29 8.35 -3.20 -5.39
CA THR A 29 7.82 -4.55 -5.36
C THR A 29 6.31 -4.49 -5.38
N TYR A 30 5.68 -5.44 -6.06
CA TYR A 30 4.24 -5.67 -6.10
C TYR A 30 3.95 -7.10 -5.66
N SER A 31 2.96 -7.28 -4.79
CA SER A 31 2.45 -8.60 -4.43
C SER A 31 0.92 -8.61 -4.45
N LEU A 32 0.36 -9.67 -5.01
CA LEU A 32 -1.05 -10.04 -4.89
C LEU A 32 -1.10 -11.48 -4.38
N THR A 33 -1.65 -11.70 -3.18
CA THR A 33 -1.66 -13.02 -2.55
C THR A 33 -3.05 -13.45 -2.10
N SER A 34 -3.25 -14.75 -2.08
CA SER A 34 -4.47 -15.42 -1.66
C SER A 34 -4.38 -15.83 -0.17
N ASN A 35 -5.49 -15.82 0.56
CA ASN A 35 -5.54 -16.36 1.92
C ASN A 35 -5.52 -17.89 1.92
N VAL A 36 -5.98 -18.50 0.83
CA VAL A 36 -5.92 -19.94 0.58
C VAL A 36 -5.17 -20.16 -0.74
N SER A 37 -4.21 -21.09 -0.74
CA SER A 37 -3.47 -21.42 -1.96
C SER A 37 -4.40 -22.04 -3.01
N ASP A 38 -4.39 -21.46 -4.20
CA ASP A 38 -5.19 -21.90 -5.34
C ASP A 38 -4.27 -22.00 -6.58
N PRO A 39 -4.13 -23.19 -7.21
CA PRO A 39 -3.33 -23.36 -8.42
C PRO A 39 -3.85 -22.58 -9.64
N ASP A 40 -5.15 -22.30 -9.70
CA ASP A 40 -5.78 -21.55 -10.77
C ASP A 40 -5.61 -20.03 -10.56
N HIS A 41 -5.33 -19.61 -9.32
CA HIS A 41 -5.07 -18.24 -8.89
C HIS A 41 -3.76 -18.14 -8.09
N PRO A 42 -2.60 -18.40 -8.72
CA PRO A 42 -1.32 -18.37 -8.04
C PRO A 42 -0.97 -16.94 -7.60
N ASP A 43 -0.32 -16.82 -6.44
CA ASP A 43 0.19 -15.56 -5.93
C ASP A 43 1.08 -14.87 -6.99
N VAL A 44 0.88 -13.57 -7.15
CA VAL A 44 1.66 -12.73 -8.07
C VAL A 44 2.70 -11.97 -7.28
N HIS A 45 3.96 -12.09 -7.69
CA HIS A 45 5.06 -11.28 -7.18
C HIS A 45 5.83 -10.67 -8.35
N ALA A 46 6.06 -9.36 -8.29
CA ALA A 46 6.83 -8.66 -9.30
C ALA A 46 7.77 -7.64 -8.66
N ASP A 47 8.99 -7.57 -9.18
CA ASP A 47 9.97 -6.56 -8.85
C ASP A 47 10.20 -5.65 -10.05
N GLY A 48 10.40 -4.37 -9.79
CA GLY A 48 10.70 -3.37 -10.81
C GLY A 48 11.68 -2.32 -10.32
N ALA A 49 12.23 -1.56 -11.26
CA ALA A 49 12.99 -0.36 -10.95
C ALA A 49 12.02 0.81 -10.71
N VAL A 50 12.41 1.71 -9.81
CA VAL A 50 11.72 2.99 -9.59
C VAL A 50 12.60 4.11 -10.11
N ALA A 51 12.03 5.02 -10.89
CA ALA A 51 12.78 6.18 -11.36
C ALA A 51 13.10 7.11 -10.19
N ALA A 52 14.30 7.66 -10.15
CA ALA A 52 14.71 8.58 -9.08
C ALA A 52 13.74 9.76 -8.92
N SER A 53 13.16 10.28 -10.01
CA SER A 53 12.15 11.33 -9.98
C SER A 53 10.83 10.88 -9.34
N GLU A 54 10.40 9.64 -9.59
CA GLU A 54 9.20 9.06 -8.99
C GLU A 54 9.42 8.85 -7.48
N TRP A 55 10.58 8.28 -7.10
CA TRP A 55 10.98 8.12 -5.71
C TRP A 55 11.00 9.46 -4.95
N HIS A 56 11.70 10.47 -5.47
CA HIS A 56 11.73 11.80 -4.87
C HIS A 56 10.34 12.43 -4.81
N GLY A 57 9.51 12.20 -5.83
CA GLY A 57 8.11 12.65 -5.87
C GLY A 57 7.26 12.04 -4.75
N LEU A 58 7.46 10.76 -4.43
CA LEU A 58 6.77 10.08 -3.33
C LEU A 58 7.28 10.56 -1.97
N VAL A 59 8.60 10.60 -1.77
CA VAL A 59 9.21 11.05 -0.50
C VAL A 59 8.86 12.51 -0.20
N GLY A 60 8.82 13.37 -1.22
CA GLY A 60 8.44 14.77 -1.06
C GLY A 60 6.97 15.00 -0.66
N LYS A 61 6.12 13.96 -0.69
CA LYS A 61 4.72 14.02 -0.23
C LYS A 61 4.53 13.53 1.20
N ILE A 62 5.58 13.04 1.86
CA ILE A 62 5.49 12.56 3.23
C ILE A 62 5.31 13.75 4.17
N ASP A 63 4.17 13.79 4.85
CA ASP A 63 3.95 14.66 6.00
C ASP A 63 4.02 13.83 7.29
N TRP A 64 5.18 13.86 7.94
CA TRP A 64 5.44 13.10 9.17
C TRP A 64 4.65 13.62 10.37
N GLU A 65 4.33 14.91 10.41
CA GLU A 65 3.53 15.47 11.50
C GLU A 65 2.09 14.98 11.38
N ALA A 66 1.51 15.06 10.17
CA ALA A 66 0.20 14.51 9.86
C ALA A 66 0.12 13.00 10.15
N LEU A 67 1.06 12.19 9.62
CA LEU A 67 1.05 10.73 9.84
C LEU A 67 1.09 10.34 11.32
N ARG A 68 1.81 11.11 12.15
CA ARG A 68 1.93 10.85 13.59
C ARG A 68 0.71 11.35 14.38
N SER A 69 -0.01 12.34 13.89
CA SER A 69 -1.20 12.87 14.55
C SER A 69 -2.46 12.01 14.29
N LEU A 70 -2.51 11.31 13.15
CA LEU A 70 -3.59 10.39 12.82
C LEU A 70 -3.64 9.22 13.83
N PRO A 71 -4.82 8.65 14.13
CA PRO A 71 -4.91 7.39 14.85
C PRO A 71 -4.33 6.24 14.02
N GLY A 72 -4.01 5.11 14.65
CA GLY A 72 -3.51 3.93 13.92
C GLY A 72 -4.54 3.31 12.96
N ALA A 73 -5.82 3.53 13.21
CA ALA A 73 -6.92 3.08 12.37
C ALA A 73 -7.96 4.20 12.20
N ILE A 74 -8.43 4.42 10.97
CA ILE A 74 -9.47 5.40 10.63
C ILE A 74 -10.67 4.69 10.01
N GLY A 75 -11.83 4.85 10.64
CA GLY A 75 -13.06 4.17 10.25
C GLY A 75 -13.15 2.77 10.86
N GLN A 76 -13.63 1.81 10.06
CA GLN A 76 -13.64 0.38 10.43
C GLN A 76 -12.88 -0.40 9.34
N PRO A 77 -11.54 -0.24 9.29
CA PRO A 77 -10.71 -1.14 8.50
C PRO A 77 -10.94 -2.55 9.06
N ASP A 78 -11.33 -3.52 8.23
CA ASP A 78 -11.65 -4.90 8.64
C ASP A 78 -13.11 -5.21 9.10
N MET A 79 -14.12 -4.46 8.66
CA MET A 79 -15.46 -5.06 8.62
C MET A 79 -15.50 -6.12 7.51
N ALA A 80 -15.34 -7.41 7.88
CA ALA A 80 -15.50 -8.62 7.06
C ALA A 80 -15.38 -8.43 5.54
N ASP A 81 -16.46 -8.00 4.87
CA ASP A 81 -16.55 -7.92 3.42
C ASP A 81 -16.06 -6.58 2.80
N ALA A 82 -15.86 -5.54 3.61
CA ALA A 82 -15.51 -4.20 3.12
C ALA A 82 -14.00 -4.03 2.85
N GLY A 83 -13.17 -4.88 3.46
CA GLY A 83 -11.71 -4.79 3.38
C GLY A 83 -11.12 -3.54 4.03
N GLY A 84 -9.80 -3.50 4.08
CA GLY A 84 -9.03 -2.36 4.54
C GLY A 84 -7.98 -1.94 3.52
N GLU A 85 -7.50 -0.72 3.69
CA GLU A 85 -6.33 -0.19 3.00
C GLU A 85 -5.37 0.36 4.04
N PHE A 86 -4.07 0.33 3.78
CA PHE A 86 -3.10 0.98 4.65
C PHE A 86 -2.15 1.89 3.88
N VAL A 87 -1.62 2.88 4.59
CA VAL A 87 -0.43 3.62 4.20
C VAL A 87 0.61 3.46 5.31
N GLU A 88 1.81 3.07 4.95
CA GLU A 88 2.93 2.89 5.87
C GLU A 88 4.17 3.61 5.35
N VAL A 89 4.81 4.35 6.25
CA VAL A 89 6.08 5.02 6.01
C VAL A 89 7.07 4.58 7.08
N SER A 90 8.24 4.10 6.65
CA SER A 90 9.40 3.89 7.51
C SER A 90 10.55 4.76 7.03
N ASP A 91 11.29 5.42 7.92
CA ASP A 91 12.56 6.11 7.58
C ASP A 91 13.82 5.32 8.04
N GLY A 92 13.60 4.17 8.68
CA GLY A 92 14.62 3.33 9.30
C GLY A 92 14.90 3.67 10.78
N ALA A 93 14.39 4.77 11.30
CA ALA A 93 14.38 5.09 12.73
C ALA A 93 12.99 4.87 13.33
N ALA A 94 11.93 5.19 12.59
CA ALA A 94 10.55 4.99 12.97
C ALA A 94 9.73 4.40 11.81
N THR A 95 8.66 3.69 12.17
CA THR A 95 7.64 3.22 11.23
C THR A 95 6.30 3.73 11.71
N ARG A 96 5.54 4.33 10.78
CA ARG A 96 4.16 4.73 11.02
C ARG A 96 3.25 4.13 9.96
N ARG A 97 2.30 3.33 10.41
CA ARG A 97 1.21 2.76 9.63
C ARG A 97 -0.12 3.33 10.08
N VAL A 98 -0.98 3.62 9.11
CA VAL A 98 -2.39 3.98 9.32
C VAL A 98 -3.24 3.06 8.47
N ASP A 99 -4.12 2.30 9.12
CA ASP A 99 -5.12 1.45 8.48
C ASP A 99 -6.44 2.23 8.28
N LEU A 100 -7.04 2.07 7.13
CA LEU A 100 -8.14 2.87 6.59
C LEU A 100 -9.24 1.93 6.10
N ARG A 101 -10.50 2.38 6.19
CA ARG A 101 -11.54 1.77 5.36
C ARG A 101 -11.11 1.88 3.89
N LEU A 102 -11.32 0.82 3.12
CA LEU A 102 -11.04 0.80 1.68
C LEU A 102 -11.64 2.03 0.98
N GLY A 103 -10.81 2.77 0.23
CA GLY A 103 -11.23 3.96 -0.52
C GLY A 103 -11.51 5.20 0.34
N ALA A 104 -11.21 5.18 1.65
CA ALA A 104 -11.38 6.36 2.49
C ALA A 104 -10.46 7.50 2.04
N THR A 105 -10.96 8.73 2.12
CA THR A 105 -10.13 9.94 1.97
C THR A 105 -9.60 10.36 3.33
N VAL A 106 -8.30 10.62 3.42
CA VAL A 106 -7.63 11.16 4.61
C VAL A 106 -6.91 12.45 4.20
N PRO A 107 -7.56 13.62 4.33
CA PRO A 107 -7.05 14.88 3.83
C PRO A 107 -5.61 15.19 4.25
N GLU A 108 -5.25 14.83 5.47
CA GLU A 108 -3.94 15.09 6.09
C GLU A 108 -2.79 14.38 5.36
N VAL A 109 -3.04 13.23 4.74
CA VAL A 109 -2.02 12.44 4.02
C VAL A 109 -2.40 12.16 2.56
N ALA A 110 -3.43 12.83 2.05
CA ALA A 110 -3.97 12.61 0.71
C ALA A 110 -2.91 12.67 -0.40
N PRO A 111 -1.94 13.63 -0.41
CA PRO A 111 -0.93 13.65 -1.46
C PRO A 111 -0.14 12.34 -1.57
N LEU A 112 0.30 11.77 -0.44
CA LEU A 112 1.05 10.53 -0.42
C LEU A 112 0.14 9.33 -0.71
N LEU A 113 -1.04 9.28 -0.07
CA LEU A 113 -1.98 8.17 -0.20
C LEU A 113 -2.44 8.00 -1.66
N GLU A 114 -2.84 9.08 -2.33
CA GLU A 114 -3.28 9.02 -3.73
C GLU A 114 -2.14 8.63 -4.67
N ALA A 115 -0.92 9.16 -4.46
CA ALA A 115 0.23 8.79 -5.29
C ALA A 115 0.59 7.29 -5.15
N LEU A 116 0.48 6.73 -3.95
CA LEU A 116 0.70 5.30 -3.72
C LEU A 116 -0.43 4.44 -4.30
N ARG A 117 -1.69 4.90 -4.24
CA ARG A 117 -2.84 4.24 -4.90
C ARG A 117 -2.65 4.18 -6.41
N GLU A 118 -2.25 5.29 -7.03
CA GLU A 118 -1.96 5.37 -8.47
C GLU A 118 -0.84 4.41 -8.86
N LEU A 119 0.25 4.36 -8.08
CA LEU A 119 1.35 3.43 -8.29
C LEU A 119 0.90 1.97 -8.17
N ARG A 120 0.12 1.64 -7.14
CA ARG A 120 -0.44 0.29 -6.94
C ARG A 120 -1.35 -0.11 -8.09
N ALA A 121 -2.27 0.76 -8.52
CA ALA A 121 -3.16 0.49 -9.65
C ALA A 121 -2.38 0.28 -10.96
N ARG A 122 -1.33 1.08 -11.20
CA ARG A 122 -0.45 0.91 -12.36
C ARG A 122 0.27 -0.43 -12.35
N LEU A 123 0.82 -0.85 -11.21
CA LEU A 123 1.49 -2.13 -11.07
C LEU A 123 0.51 -3.31 -11.15
N ALA A 124 -0.70 -3.17 -10.60
CA ALA A 124 -1.76 -4.16 -10.73
C ALA A 124 -2.11 -4.39 -12.21
N ALA A 125 -2.31 -3.33 -12.99
CA ALA A 125 -2.62 -3.43 -14.41
C ALA A 125 -1.49 -4.06 -15.26
N GLN A 126 -0.24 -4.01 -14.77
CA GLN A 126 0.92 -4.60 -15.44
C GLN A 126 1.12 -6.09 -15.11
N ASN A 127 0.67 -6.52 -13.92
CA ASN A 127 1.04 -7.82 -13.37
C ASN A 127 -0.14 -8.79 -13.17
N ARG A 128 -1.38 -8.29 -13.03
CA ARG A 128 -2.57 -9.14 -13.06
C ARG A 128 -2.77 -9.64 -14.50
N ARG A 129 -2.77 -10.95 -14.70
CA ARG A 129 -2.95 -11.62 -16.00
C ARG A 129 -4.23 -12.41 -16.03
#